data_AF-A0A8S2WPX2-F1
#
_entry.id   AF-A0A8S2WPX2-F1
#
_cell.length_a   1.000
_cell.length_b   1.000
_cell.length_c   1.000
_cell.angle_alpha   90.00
_cell.angle_beta   90.00
_cell.angle_gamma   90.00
#
_symmetry.space_group_name_H-M   'P 1'
#
loop_
_entity.id
_entity.type
_entity.pdbx_description
1 polymer ?
#
loop_
_entity_poly.entity_id
_entity_poly.type
_entity_poly.pdbx_seq_one_letter_code
_entity_poly.pdbx_strand_id
1 'polypeptide(L)'
;MKLKDVRAFLGLTSYYRRFIKNFATVAEPLISLTRSTDNKPFLSSTTCQQAFDYLRQLLIQAPIVAYPQFDKPFVLQLDASD
;
A
#
# COMPACT_ATOMS: atom_id res chain seq x y z
N MET A 1 10.52 -7.72 9.69
CA MET A 1 10.23 -6.46 8.98
C MET A 1 10.49 -5.31 9.95
N LYS A 2 11.38 -4.38 9.58
CA LYS A 2 11.71 -3.18 10.37
C LYS A 2 10.73 -2.05 10.06
N LEU A 3 10.63 -1.04 10.93
CA LEU A 3 9.71 0.09 10.74
C LEU A 3 9.95 0.84 9.41
N LYS A 4 11.22 0.90 8.95
CA LYS A 4 11.59 1.47 7.65
C LYS A 4 10.97 0.70 6.48
N ASP A 5 10.94 -0.63 6.54
CA ASP A 5 10.37 -1.47 5.50
C ASP A 5 8.85 -1.27 5.40
N VAL A 6 8.17 -1.07 6.54
CA VAL A 6 6.72 -0.79 6.59
C VAL A 6 6.41 0.55 5.94
N ARG A 7 7.24 1.58 6.19
CA ARG A 7 7.10 2.89 5.53
C ARG A 7 7.34 2.81 4.02
N ALA A 8 8.36 2.07 3.58
CA ALA A 8 8.63 1.85 2.16
C ALA A 8 7.46 1.11 1.47
N PHE A 9 6.92 0.08 2.11
CA PHE A 9 5.76 -0.67 1.61
C PHE A 9 4.50 0.20 1.55
N LEU A 10 4.25 1.03 2.56
CA LEU A 10 3.16 2.01 2.55
C LEU A 10 3.32 3.02 1.42
N GLY A 11 4.55 3.48 1.14
CA GLY A 11 4.85 4.34 -0.01
C GLY A 11 4.47 3.67 -1.33
N LEU A 12 4.94 2.44 -1.55
CA LEU A 12 4.63 1.65 -2.76
C LEU A 12 3.12 1.41 -2.91
N THR A 13 2.45 0.94 -1.87
CA THR A 13 1.00 0.65 -1.91
C THR A 13 0.17 1.91 -2.07
N SER A 14 0.63 3.07 -1.56
CA SER A 14 -0.08 4.34 -1.75
C SER A 14 -0.16 4.78 -3.21
N TYR A 15 0.83 4.43 -4.04
CA TYR A 15 0.81 4.70 -5.48
C TYR A 15 -0.37 3.99 -6.18
N TYR A 16 -0.72 2.80 -5.69
CA TYR A 16 -1.84 1.99 -6.18
C TYR A 16 -3.16 2.22 -5.42
N ARG A 17 -3.23 3.22 -4.53
CA ARG A 17 -4.42 3.48 -3.68
C ARG A 17 -5.73 3.60 -4.46
N ARG A 18 -5.68 4.08 -5.71
CA ARG A 18 -6.87 4.26 -6.56
C ARG A 18 -7.52 2.94 -6.99
N PHE A 19 -6.74 1.86 -6.98
CA PHE A 19 -7.20 0.52 -7.35
C PHE A 19 -7.59 -0.31 -6.13
N ILE A 20 -7.28 0.18 -4.92
CA ILE A 20 -7.55 -0.50 -3.66
C ILE A 20 -8.76 0.16 -2.99
N LYS A 21 -9.90 -0.53 -3.01
CA LYS A 21 -11.11 -0.06 -2.32
C LYS A 21 -10.83 0.03 -0.82
N ASN A 22 -11.22 1.14 -0.19
CA ASN A 22 -11.04 1.40 1.24
C ASN A 22 -9.57 1.33 1.72
N PHE A 23 -8.62 1.74 0.87
CA PHE A 23 -7.19 1.73 1.20
C PHE A 23 -6.87 2.33 2.58
N ALA A 24 -7.48 3.46 2.93
CA ALA A 24 -7.23 4.14 4.21
C ALA A 24 -7.56 3.24 5.42
N THR A 25 -8.68 2.54 5.40
CA THR A 25 -9.13 1.64 6.48
C THR A 25 -8.21 0.42 6.59
N VAL A 26 -7.77 -0.12 5.46
CA VAL A 26 -6.86 -1.28 5.43
C VAL A 26 -5.45 -0.89 5.89
N ALA A 27 -4.97 0.29 5.47
CA ALA A 27 -3.63 0.76 5.80
C ALA A 27 -3.53 1.36 7.21
N GLU A 28 -4.65 1.71 7.84
CA GLU A 28 -4.72 2.29 9.19
C GLU A 28 -3.86 1.56 10.24
N PRO A 29 -3.94 0.23 10.42
CA PRO A 29 -3.09 -0.48 11.39
C PRO A 29 -1.59 -0.30 11.09
N LEU A 30 -1.19 -0.29 9.82
CA LEU A 30 0.20 -0.07 9.41
C LEU A 30 0.64 1.39 9.63
N ILE A 31 -0.26 2.36 9.41
CA ILE A 31 -0.01 3.79 9.68
C ILE A 31 0.13 4.03 11.18
N SER A 32 -0.73 3.42 12.00
CA SER A 32 -0.65 3.49 13.47
C SER A 32 0.66 2.88 13.99
N LEU A 33 1.10 1.76 13.39
CA LEU A 33 2.37 1.13 13.71
C LEU A 33 3.57 2.04 13.36
N THR A 34 3.52 2.78 12.25
CA THR A 34 4.61 3.69 11.85
C THR A 34 4.65 5.02 12.61
N ARG A 35 3.51 5.41 13.23
CA ARG A 35 3.38 6.58 14.11
C ARG A 35 3.82 6.28 15.54
N SER A 36 3.70 5.03 15.99
CA SER A 36 4.22 4.59 17.28
C SER A 36 5.74 4.75 17.31
N THR A 37 6.24 5.51 18.29
CA THR A 37 7.68 5.72 18.54
C THR A 37 8.32 4.51 19.21
N ASP A 38 7.51 3.63 19.79
CA ASP A 38 7.95 2.35 20.29
C ASP A 38 8.25 1.43 19.12
N ASN A 39 9.43 0.80 19.15
CA ASN A 39 9.91 -0.16 18.17
C ASN A 39 9.15 -1.51 18.29
N LYS A 40 7.81 -1.46 18.43
CA LYS A 40 6.96 -2.62 18.60
C LYS A 40 7.13 -3.53 17.39
N PRO A 41 7.43 -4.82 17.60
CA PRO A 41 7.71 -5.72 16.50
C PRO A 41 6.45 -5.87 15.65
N PHE A 42 6.55 -5.54 14.35
CA PHE A 42 5.49 -5.75 13.36
C PHE A 42 4.89 -7.17 13.43
N LEU A 43 5.74 -8.16 13.70
CA LEU A 43 5.38 -9.59 13.84
C LEU A 43 4.47 -9.90 15.03
N SER A 44 4.35 -9.00 16.00
CA SER A 44 3.52 -9.21 17.20
C SER A 44 2.07 -8.72 17.04
N SER A 45 1.76 -8.01 15.95
CA SER A 45 0.43 -7.49 15.67
C SER A 45 -0.23 -8.27 14.53
N THR A 46 -1.17 -9.15 14.90
CA THR A 46 -1.98 -9.93 13.95
C THR A 46 -2.77 -9.04 13.00
N THR A 47 -3.28 -7.91 13.47
CA THR A 47 -4.00 -6.92 12.64
C THR A 47 -3.09 -6.28 11.58
N CYS A 48 -1.84 -5.98 11.92
CA CYS A 48 -0.87 -5.46 10.95
C CYS A 48 -0.48 -6.50 9.90
N GLN A 49 -0.32 -7.76 10.28
CA GLN A 49 -0.06 -8.85 9.32
C GLN A 49 -1.23 -9.05 8.36
N GLN A 50 -2.46 -9.09 8.87
CA GLN A 50 -3.66 -9.20 8.02
C GLN A 50 -3.77 -8.05 7.02
N ALA A 51 -3.53 -6.82 7.46
CA ALA A 51 -3.52 -5.66 6.57
C ALA A 51 -2.43 -5.75 5.50
N PHE A 52 -1.22 -6.19 5.89
CA PHE A 52 -0.11 -6.36 4.98
C PHE A 52 -0.39 -7.44 3.93
N ASP A 53 -0.86 -8.61 4.35
CA ASP A 53 -1.17 -9.73 3.45
C ASP A 53 -2.31 -9.37 2.50
N TYR A 54 -3.34 -8.66 2.99
CA TYR A 54 -4.43 -8.17 2.16
C TYR A 54 -3.95 -7.17 1.10
N LEU A 55 -3.13 -6.17 1.48
CA LEU A 55 -2.54 -5.23 0.52
C LEU A 55 -1.63 -5.94 -0.49
N ARG A 56 -0.84 -6.91 -0.04
CA ARG A 56 0.02 -7.73 -0.90
C ARG A 56 -0.81 -8.54 -1.90
N GLN A 57 -1.90 -9.17 -1.47
CA GLN A 57 -2.79 -9.92 -2.35
C GLN A 57 -3.43 -9.00 -3.39
N LEU A 58 -3.90 -7.82 -2.98
CA LEU A 58 -4.47 -6.84 -3.91
C LEU A 58 -3.45 -6.35 -4.94
N LEU A 59 -2.19 -6.11 -4.54
CA LEU A 59 -1.12 -5.74 -5.46
C LEU A 59 -0.82 -6.81 -6.52
N ILE A 60 -1.00 -8.10 -6.17
CA ILE A 60 -0.76 -9.23 -7.06
C ILE A 60 -2.02 -9.60 -7.86
N GLN A 61 -3.21 -9.13 -7.45
CA GLN A 61 -4.48 -9.35 -8.16
C GLN A 61 -4.69 -8.36 -9.33
N ALA A 62 -5.22 -8.86 -10.44
CA ALA A 62 -5.72 -8.03 -11.55
C ALA A 62 -6.96 -7.24 -11.08
N PRO A 63 -7.02 -5.89 -11.22
CA PRO A 63 -6.84 -5.18 -12.49
C PRO A 63 -5.76 -4.07 -12.45
N ILE A 64 -4.83 -4.10 -11.50
CA ILE A 64 -3.80 -3.05 -11.34
C ILE A 64 -2.91 -2.92 -12.59
N VAL A 65 -2.78 -4.00 -13.35
CA VAL A 65 -2.13 -4.06 -14.68
C VAL A 65 -3.18 -4.49 -15.71
N ALA A 66 -4.15 -3.63 -15.99
CA ALA A 66 -5.13 -3.85 -17.05
C ALA A 66 -4.57 -3.38 -18.41
N TYR A 67 -4.99 -4.03 -19.50
CA TYR A 67 -4.68 -3.56 -20.84
C TYR A 67 -5.23 -2.15 -21.07
N PRO A 68 -4.44 -1.24 -21.67
CA PRO A 68 -4.90 0.09 -22.00
C PRO A 68 -6.16 0.04 -22.86
N GLN A 69 -7.20 0.73 -22.41
CA GLN A 69 -8.47 0.88 -23.11
C GLN A 69 -8.36 2.14 -23.97
N PHE A 70 -8.10 1.97 -25.27
CA PHE A 70 -7.84 3.09 -26.20
C PHE A 70 -9.08 3.94 -26.51
N ASP A 71 -10.27 3.48 -26.15
CA ASP A 71 -11.54 4.21 -26.18
C ASP A 71 -11.69 5.21 -25.01
N LYS A 72 -10.76 5.21 -24.05
CA LYS A 72 -10.80 6.06 -22.85
C LYS A 72 -9.58 6.99 -22.80
N PRO A 73 -9.72 8.19 -22.19
CA PRO A 73 -8.60 9.10 -22.00
C PRO A 73 -7.54 8.49 -21.08
N PHE A 74 -6.27 8.66 -21.47
CA PHE A 74 -5.12 8.22 -20.68
C PHE A 74 -4.75 9.24 -19.61
N VAL A 75 -4.41 8.77 -18.41
CA VAL A 75 -3.87 9.61 -17.34
C VAL A 75 -2.38 9.31 -17.19
N LEU A 76 -1.53 10.26 -17.58
CA LEU A 76 -0.09 10.20 -17.34
C LEU A 76 0.23 10.80 -15.97
N GLN A 77 0.86 10.02 -15.09
CA GLN A 77 1.48 10.56 -13.90
C GLN A 77 3.00 10.53 -14.08
N LEU A 78 3.58 11.73 -14.05
CA LEU A 78 5.01 11.95 -14.00
C LEU A 78 5.38 12.20 -12.54
N ASP A 79 6.45 11.58 -12.09
CA ASP A 79 7.10 11.90 -10.82
C ASP A 79 8.49 12.44 -11.14
N ALA A 80 8.79 13.65 -10.67
CA ALA A 80 10.08 14.28 -10.83
C ALA A 80 10.76 14.27 -9.46
N SER A 81 11.88 13.56 -9.35
CA SER A 81 12.77 13.63 -8.20
C SER A 81 14.00 14.42 -8.61
N ASP A 82 14.30 15.49 -7.87
CA ASP A 82 15.56 16.25 -7.97
C ASP A 82 16.77 15.42 -7.48
#